data_AF-A0A0L0C5E6-F1
#
_entry.id   AF-A0A0L0C5E6-F1
#
_cell.length_a   1.000
_cell.length_b   1.000
_cell.length_c   1.000
_cell.angle_alpha   90.00
_cell.angle_beta   90.00
_cell.angle_gamma   90.00
#
_symmetry.space_group_name_H-M   'P 1'
#
loop_
_entity.id
_entity.type
_entity.pdbx_description
1 polymer ?
#
loop_
_entity_poly.entity_id
_entity_poly.type
_entity_poly.pdbx_seq_one_letter_code
_entity_poly.pdbx_strand_id
1 'polypeptide(L)'
;MLLTPSFWENHKDNIYIFGHIYATLYGLVVINYIPKISTNSLKHYVAVIYSHILSFFIIVILPIYFAYNLNNLVETKDRRWQLQLLVNFSNTLIKYCTIIVTYIANFVHYKAIRCVTKRRQRLEDEFNECYSGAEMPRKRFEFMLLFKFGLINAMMAVQIAQILYQYYMGAHPVRVYFQIYTFILWNYTENMADYFYFINCSALKFIRQLQQQVQGILRENKLYYYFKLRGQRRGTLNHLCGLLSDRLEFLSLKYLDIYHLYEDSVKMHQFQMLGLILNTLISNLTNLFTLFNLLFKHSSMVDKIPDIVLNFIFAIIFYIDTYIVTLISDRIIVEIKRTQGIMRQFSQLPMLDKRLDETSEKLSLLLLTYEGRFRICGLFYLDRHLTYLTAATGFSYFITLVQFDINWSNLK
;
A
#
# COMPACT_ATOMS: atom_id res chain seq x y z
N MET A 1 -21.21 19.29 23.44
CA MET A 1 -21.53 18.19 22.50
C MET A 1 -20.50 17.10 22.76
N LEU A 2 -20.89 15.99 23.38
CA LEU A 2 -19.99 14.84 23.60
C LEU A 2 -19.64 14.27 22.23
N LEU A 3 -18.39 14.46 21.79
CA LEU A 3 -17.87 13.84 20.57
C LEU A 3 -17.92 12.34 20.78
N THR A 4 -18.80 11.64 20.06
CA THR A 4 -18.74 10.19 20.02
C THR A 4 -17.38 9.80 19.45
N PRO A 5 -16.59 8.97 20.15
CA PRO A 5 -15.26 8.61 19.70
C PRO A 5 -15.34 8.01 18.29
N SER A 6 -14.41 8.44 17.44
CA SER A 6 -14.35 7.99 16.04
C SER A 6 -14.21 6.47 15.96
N PHE A 7 -14.63 5.85 14.84
CA PHE A 7 -14.48 4.41 14.64
C PHE A 7 -13.03 3.97 14.85
N TRP A 8 -12.07 4.78 14.39
CA TRP A 8 -10.65 4.54 14.63
C TRP A 8 -10.28 4.58 16.11
N GLU A 9 -10.73 5.56 16.89
CA GLU A 9 -10.39 5.61 18.31
C GLU A 9 -10.93 4.39 19.08
N ASN A 10 -12.09 3.87 18.69
CA ASN A 10 -12.68 2.68 19.31
C ASN A 10 -12.02 1.36 18.87
N HIS A 11 -11.45 1.31 17.66
CA HIS A 11 -11.01 0.05 17.04
C HIS A 11 -9.56 0.04 16.54
N LYS A 12 -8.77 1.10 16.75
CA LYS A 12 -7.35 1.20 16.37
C LYS A 12 -6.56 0.00 16.88
N ASP A 13 -6.73 -0.34 18.16
CA ASP A 13 -6.04 -1.49 18.77
C ASP A 13 -6.52 -2.82 18.17
N ASN A 14 -7.83 -2.95 17.86
CA ASN A 14 -8.37 -4.13 17.18
C ASN A 14 -7.83 -4.30 15.76
N ILE A 15 -7.59 -3.21 15.02
CA ILE A 15 -7.03 -3.25 13.66
C ILE A 15 -5.57 -3.72 13.71
N TYR A 16 -4.77 -3.30 14.70
CA TYR A 16 -3.41 -3.83 14.86
C TYR A 16 -3.41 -5.29 15.29
N ILE A 17 -4.34 -5.70 16.15
CA ILE A 17 -4.51 -7.10 16.54
C ILE A 17 -4.90 -7.94 15.32
N PHE A 18 -5.86 -7.48 14.53
CA PHE A 18 -6.27 -8.15 13.31
C PHE A 18 -5.12 -8.26 12.31
N GLY A 19 -4.41 -7.16 12.05
CA GLY A 19 -3.22 -7.16 11.17
C GLY A 19 -2.13 -8.10 11.66
N HIS A 20 -1.90 -8.18 12.98
CA HIS A 20 -0.95 -9.12 13.57
C HIS A 20 -1.39 -10.58 13.46
N ILE A 21 -2.66 -10.89 13.73
CA ILE A 21 -3.23 -12.23 13.56
C ILE A 21 -3.12 -12.64 12.10
N TYR A 22 -3.52 -11.76 11.19
CA TYR A 22 -3.52 -11.99 9.76
C TYR A 22 -2.08 -12.23 9.25
N ALA A 23 -1.11 -11.39 9.65
CA ALA A 23 0.29 -11.63 9.34
C ALA A 23 0.80 -12.96 9.91
N THR A 24 0.39 -13.33 11.13
CA THR A 24 0.78 -14.59 11.75
C THR A 24 0.23 -15.80 11.00
N LEU A 25 -1.03 -15.75 10.57
CA LEU A 25 -1.68 -16.82 9.79
C LEU A 25 -0.95 -17.14 8.49
N TYR A 26 -0.32 -16.15 7.85
CA TYR A 26 0.45 -16.33 6.63
C TYR A 26 1.97 -16.43 6.84
N GLY A 27 2.44 -16.48 8.09
CA GLY A 27 3.86 -16.64 8.42
C GLY A 27 4.71 -15.36 8.23
N LEU A 28 4.07 -14.19 8.26
CA LEU A 28 4.68 -12.86 8.09
C LEU A 28 5.06 -12.19 9.44
N VAL A 29 5.35 -12.95 10.50
CA VAL A 29 5.55 -12.40 11.88
C VAL A 29 6.69 -11.40 12.03
N VAL A 30 7.54 -11.22 11.02
CA VAL A 30 8.48 -10.11 11.00
C VAL A 30 7.75 -8.75 11.07
N ILE A 31 6.56 -8.63 10.51
CA ILE A 31 5.78 -7.38 10.60
C ILE A 31 5.01 -7.41 11.93
N ASN A 32 5.67 -7.04 13.02
CA ASN A 32 5.02 -6.89 14.31
C ASN A 32 4.21 -5.59 14.33
N TYR A 33 2.94 -5.68 13.92
CA TYR A 33 2.01 -4.56 13.82
C TYR A 33 1.66 -3.89 15.17
N ILE A 34 1.99 -4.52 16.30
CA ILE A 34 1.65 -4.00 17.64
C ILE A 34 2.92 -3.53 18.35
N PRO A 35 3.18 -2.21 18.40
CA PRO A 35 4.38 -1.67 19.05
C PRO A 35 4.44 -1.94 20.56
N LYS A 36 3.28 -2.16 21.18
CA LYS A 36 3.08 -2.34 22.62
C LYS A 36 3.36 -3.76 23.14
N ILE A 37 3.35 -4.80 22.30
CA ILE A 37 3.62 -6.17 22.76
C ILE A 37 5.12 -6.33 23.03
N SER A 38 5.44 -6.83 24.23
CA SER A 38 6.82 -7.16 24.57
C SER A 38 7.28 -8.35 23.71
N THR A 39 8.45 -8.20 23.09
CA THR A 39 9.09 -9.27 22.32
C THR A 39 9.55 -10.43 23.20
N ASN A 40 9.50 -10.26 24.52
CA ASN A 40 9.96 -11.24 25.49
C ASN A 40 8.81 -12.13 25.99
N SER A 41 7.61 -12.01 25.42
CA SER A 41 6.49 -12.87 25.78
C SER A 41 6.56 -14.23 25.09
N LEU A 42 6.21 -15.31 25.80
CA LEU A 42 6.18 -16.66 25.26
C LEU A 42 5.27 -16.77 24.03
N LYS A 43 4.14 -16.05 24.03
CA LYS A 43 3.22 -15.97 22.88
C LYS A 43 3.91 -15.44 21.62
N HIS A 44 4.78 -14.42 21.75
CA HIS A 44 5.53 -13.88 20.63
C HIS A 44 6.53 -14.91 20.08
N TYR A 45 7.29 -15.58 20.95
CA TYR A 45 8.22 -16.63 20.54
C TYR A 45 7.52 -17.77 19.80
N VAL A 46 6.38 -18.23 20.30
CA VAL A 46 5.59 -19.29 19.64
C VAL A 46 5.10 -18.82 18.26
N ALA A 47 4.60 -17.59 18.13
CA ALA A 47 4.17 -17.04 16.85
C ALA A 47 5.33 -16.91 15.83
N VAL A 48 6.53 -16.54 16.29
CA VAL A 48 7.75 -16.48 15.49
C VAL A 48 8.14 -17.87 14.99
N ILE A 49 8.19 -18.87 15.89
CA ILE A 49 8.53 -20.25 15.53
C ILE A 49 7.51 -20.81 14.53
N TYR A 50 6.22 -20.65 14.81
CA TYR A 50 5.15 -21.05 13.90
C TYR A 50 5.32 -20.43 12.51
N SER A 51 5.64 -19.13 12.46
CA SER A 51 5.79 -18.43 11.18
C SER A 51 6.99 -18.92 10.39
N HIS A 52 8.13 -19.17 11.04
CA HIS A 52 9.29 -19.75 10.36
C HIS A 52 9.02 -21.15 9.83
N ILE A 53 8.32 -21.98 10.61
CA ILE A 53 7.90 -23.31 10.16
C ILE A 53 6.98 -23.19 8.95
N LEU A 54 5.96 -22.33 9.02
CA LEU A 54 5.02 -22.13 7.92
C LEU A 54 5.71 -21.56 6.67
N SER A 55 6.58 -20.56 6.80
CA SER A 55 7.39 -20.05 5.70
C SER A 55 8.28 -21.13 5.10
N PHE A 56 8.88 -22.01 5.91
CA PHE A 56 9.66 -23.15 5.42
C PHE A 56 8.80 -24.14 4.62
N PHE A 57 7.58 -24.45 5.08
CA PHE A 57 6.64 -25.27 4.31
C PHE A 57 6.27 -24.63 2.97
N ILE A 58 5.96 -23.32 2.96
CA ILE A 58 5.54 -22.59 1.75
C ILE A 58 6.71 -22.41 0.76
N ILE A 59 7.91 -22.14 1.26
CA ILE A 59 9.08 -21.79 0.45
C ILE A 59 9.85 -23.03 -0.01
N VAL A 60 9.88 -24.12 0.76
CA VAL A 60 10.72 -25.29 0.47
C VAL A 60 9.87 -26.52 0.14
N ILE A 61 9.00 -26.93 1.06
CA ILE A 61 8.31 -28.23 0.96
C ILE A 61 7.29 -28.25 -0.17
N LEU A 62 6.43 -27.24 -0.26
CA LEU A 62 5.37 -27.19 -1.29
C LEU A 62 5.92 -27.12 -2.73
N PRO A 63 6.94 -26.28 -3.03
CA PRO A 63 7.58 -26.32 -4.35
C PRO A 63 8.16 -27.68 -4.73
N ILE A 64 8.83 -28.37 -3.79
CA ILE A 64 9.38 -29.71 -4.04
C ILE A 64 8.26 -30.71 -4.34
N TYR A 65 7.16 -30.65 -3.58
CA TYR A 65 5.98 -31.50 -3.81
C TYR A 65 5.36 -31.28 -5.20
N PHE A 66 5.20 -30.03 -5.63
CA PHE A 66 4.65 -29.72 -6.95
C PHE A 66 5.63 -30.03 -8.09
N ALA A 67 6.94 -29.86 -7.88
CA ALA A 67 7.96 -30.26 -8.84
C ALA A 67 7.96 -31.78 -9.05
N TYR A 68 7.79 -32.57 -7.99
CA TYR A 68 7.66 -34.03 -8.09
C TYR A 68 6.38 -34.45 -8.85
N ASN A 69 5.29 -33.69 -8.68
CA ASN A 69 4.00 -33.95 -9.33
C ASN A 69 3.78 -33.13 -10.62
N LEU A 70 4.85 -32.66 -11.26
CA LEU A 70 4.76 -31.73 -12.39
C LEU A 70 4.01 -32.33 -13.59
N ASN A 71 4.17 -33.63 -13.83
CA ASN A 71 3.44 -34.33 -14.90
C ASN A 71 1.92 -34.22 -14.72
N ASN A 72 1.41 -34.43 -13.50
CA ASN A 72 -0.02 -34.33 -13.18
C ASN A 72 -0.55 -32.89 -13.29
N LEU A 73 0.32 -31.89 -13.14
CA LEU A 73 -0.04 -30.48 -13.29
C LEU A 73 -0.11 -30.06 -14.76
N VAL A 74 0.83 -30.54 -15.58
CA VAL A 74 1.01 -30.11 -16.98
C VAL A 74 0.18 -30.94 -17.97
N GLU A 75 -0.17 -32.18 -17.62
CA GLU A 75 -0.86 -33.11 -18.52
C GLU A 75 -2.20 -32.55 -19.02
N THR A 76 -2.18 -31.99 -20.23
CA THR A 76 -3.34 -31.44 -20.92
C THR A 76 -3.21 -31.75 -22.40
N LYS A 77 -4.27 -32.32 -22.99
CA LYS A 77 -4.34 -32.62 -24.44
C LYS A 77 -4.51 -31.34 -25.29
N ASP A 78 -4.93 -30.25 -24.66
CA ASP A 78 -5.17 -28.94 -25.30
C ASP A 78 -3.93 -28.03 -25.26
N ARG A 79 -3.37 -27.70 -26.44
CA ARG A 79 -2.17 -26.84 -26.56
C ARG A 79 -2.37 -25.43 -25.99
N ARG A 80 -3.56 -24.83 -26.13
CA ARG A 80 -3.86 -23.50 -25.55
C ARG A 80 -3.84 -23.50 -24.02
N TRP A 81 -4.28 -24.61 -23.42
CA TRP A 81 -4.20 -24.81 -21.98
C TRP A 81 -2.76 -24.94 -21.50
N GLN A 82 -1.84 -25.47 -22.32
CA GLN A 82 -0.42 -25.49 -22.01
C GLN A 82 0.16 -24.07 -21.95
N LEU A 83 -0.23 -23.17 -22.87
CA LEU A 83 0.20 -21.77 -22.82
C LEU A 83 -0.37 -21.05 -21.58
N GLN A 84 -1.63 -21.30 -21.24
CA GLN A 84 -2.26 -20.74 -20.02
C GLN A 84 -1.58 -21.25 -18.75
N LEU A 85 -1.25 -22.54 -18.70
CA LEU A 85 -0.49 -23.13 -17.61
C LEU A 85 0.90 -22.49 -17.50
N LEU A 86 1.61 -22.27 -18.61
CA LEU A 86 2.91 -21.61 -18.62
C LEU A 86 2.84 -20.18 -18.05
N VAL A 87 1.83 -19.41 -18.45
CA VAL A 87 1.60 -18.05 -17.90
C VAL A 87 1.29 -18.12 -16.41
N ASN A 88 0.42 -19.04 -15.98
CA ASN A 88 0.10 -19.25 -14.56
C ASN A 88 1.31 -19.70 -13.72
N PHE A 89 2.17 -20.58 -14.26
CA PHE A 89 3.41 -21.00 -13.61
C PHE A 89 4.41 -19.85 -13.52
N SER A 90 4.53 -19.04 -14.57
CA SER A 90 5.38 -17.85 -14.56
C SER A 90 4.91 -16.84 -13.50
N ASN A 91 3.60 -16.61 -13.40
CA ASN A 91 3.01 -15.79 -12.33
C ASN A 91 3.31 -16.36 -10.93
N THR A 92 3.14 -17.67 -10.76
CA THR A 92 3.42 -18.36 -9.49
C THR A 92 4.89 -18.28 -9.12
N LEU A 93 5.79 -18.46 -10.07
CA LEU A 93 7.24 -18.36 -9.88
C LEU A 93 7.65 -16.96 -9.45
N ILE A 94 7.07 -15.92 -10.06
CA ILE A 94 7.35 -14.53 -9.70
C ILE A 94 6.85 -14.21 -8.28
N LYS A 95 5.64 -14.68 -7.92
CA LYS A 95 5.12 -14.58 -6.55
C LYS A 95 6.04 -15.30 -5.56
N TYR A 96 6.46 -16.52 -5.89
CA TYR A 96 7.38 -17.31 -5.08
C TYR A 96 8.72 -16.59 -4.84
N CYS A 97 9.37 -16.10 -5.91
CA CYS A 97 10.60 -15.31 -5.80
C CYS A 97 10.38 -14.05 -4.95
N THR A 98 9.25 -13.36 -5.14
CA THR A 98 8.90 -12.17 -4.36
C THR A 98 8.75 -12.50 -2.87
N ILE A 99 8.18 -13.66 -2.53
CA ILE A 99 8.00 -14.12 -1.15
C ILE A 99 9.34 -14.42 -0.49
N ILE A 100 10.27 -15.06 -1.19
CA ILE A 100 11.63 -15.30 -0.68
C ILE A 100 12.33 -13.98 -0.38
N VAL A 101 12.32 -13.06 -1.36
CA VAL A 101 12.91 -11.72 -1.20
C VAL A 101 12.25 -10.99 -0.03
N THR A 102 10.92 -11.07 0.07
CA THR A 102 10.14 -10.45 1.15
C THR A 102 10.51 -11.04 2.50
N TYR A 103 10.61 -12.36 2.62
CA TYR A 103 10.98 -13.06 3.84
C TYR A 103 12.40 -12.67 4.31
N ILE A 104 13.38 -12.64 3.40
CA ILE A 104 14.75 -12.23 3.71
C ILE A 104 14.80 -10.76 4.13
N ALA A 105 14.20 -9.87 3.33
CA ALA A 105 14.17 -8.43 3.61
C ALA A 105 13.51 -8.14 4.96
N ASN A 106 12.40 -8.81 5.23
CA ASN A 106 11.70 -8.75 6.50
C ASN A 106 12.64 -9.18 7.63
N PHE A 107 13.24 -10.38 7.55
CA PHE A 107 14.14 -10.89 8.59
C PHE A 107 15.31 -9.92 8.88
N VAL A 108 15.96 -9.41 7.83
CA VAL A 108 17.09 -8.48 7.94
C VAL A 108 16.66 -7.12 8.53
N HIS A 109 15.53 -6.58 8.08
CA HIS A 109 15.06 -5.25 8.49
C HIS A 109 14.09 -5.27 9.67
N TYR A 110 13.88 -6.41 10.36
CA TYR A 110 12.92 -6.56 11.46
C TYR A 110 13.00 -5.43 12.50
N LYS A 111 14.21 -5.14 13.00
CA LYS A 111 14.43 -4.10 14.02
C LYS A 111 14.04 -2.71 13.49
N ALA A 112 14.34 -2.45 12.21
CA ALA A 112 14.10 -1.18 11.56
C ALA A 112 12.59 -0.99 11.27
N ILE A 113 11.91 -2.02 10.77
CA ILE A 113 10.44 -2.04 10.59
C ILE A 113 9.74 -1.70 11.92
N ARG A 114 10.15 -2.36 13.01
CA ARG A 114 9.58 -2.09 14.35
C ARG A 114 9.83 -0.65 14.82
N CYS A 115 11.01 -0.09 14.52
CA CYS A 115 11.33 1.30 14.83
C CYS A 115 10.40 2.26 14.09
N VAL A 116 10.18 2.04 12.79
CA VAL A 116 9.26 2.81 11.95
C VAL A 116 7.83 2.73 12.48
N THR A 117 7.34 1.53 12.81
CA THR A 117 5.97 1.38 13.37
C THR A 117 5.82 2.10 14.72
N LYS A 118 6.84 2.06 15.59
CA LYS A 118 6.88 2.80 16.86
C LYS A 118 6.88 4.32 16.62
N ARG A 119 7.70 4.82 15.71
CA ARG A 119 7.76 6.25 15.35
C ARG A 119 6.45 6.74 14.78
N ARG A 120 5.82 5.95 13.89
CA ARG A 120 4.48 6.23 13.36
C ARG A 120 3.45 6.34 14.48
N GLN A 121 3.48 5.43 15.45
CA GLN A 121 2.57 5.49 16.60
C GLN A 121 2.83 6.71 17.48
N ARG A 122 4.10 7.03 17.78
CA ARG A 122 4.43 8.26 18.51
C ARG A 122 3.89 9.50 17.78
N LEU A 123 4.10 9.61 16.47
CA LEU A 123 3.58 10.72 15.67
C LEU A 123 2.04 10.77 15.69
N GLU A 124 1.38 9.62 15.62
CA GLU A 124 -0.08 9.53 15.76
C GLU A 124 -0.55 10.11 17.09
N ASP A 125 0.09 9.71 18.19
CA ASP A 125 -0.31 10.11 19.53
C ASP A 125 -0.03 11.62 19.74
N GLU A 126 1.11 12.14 19.27
CA GLU A 126 1.44 13.57 19.29
C GLU A 126 0.48 14.42 18.44
N PHE A 127 0.12 13.97 17.24
CA PHE A 127 -0.91 14.64 16.44
C PHE A 127 -2.27 14.56 17.13
N ASN A 128 -2.59 13.48 17.86
CA ASN A 128 -3.85 13.39 18.57
C ASN A 128 -3.95 14.35 19.76
N GLU A 129 -2.85 14.61 20.44
CA GLU A 129 -2.79 15.56 21.56
C GLU A 129 -2.84 17.02 21.09
N CYS A 130 -2.13 17.36 20.01
CA CYS A 130 -1.97 18.75 19.57
C CYS A 130 -2.98 19.22 18.50
N TYR A 131 -3.69 18.31 17.84
CA TYR A 131 -4.55 18.66 16.70
C TYR A 131 -5.97 19.01 17.12
N SER A 132 -6.32 20.29 17.00
CA SER A 132 -7.69 20.82 17.17
C SER A 132 -8.42 21.09 15.85
N GLY A 133 -7.88 20.60 14.73
CA GLY A 133 -8.44 20.83 13.39
C GLY A 133 -9.67 19.98 13.07
N ALA A 134 -10.21 20.14 11.86
CA ALA A 134 -11.38 19.38 11.42
C ALA A 134 -11.07 17.88 11.32
N GLU A 135 -11.94 17.01 11.82
CA GLU A 135 -11.75 15.54 11.78
C GLU A 135 -11.67 14.92 10.36
N MET A 136 -11.93 15.70 9.31
CA MET A 136 -11.99 15.24 7.93
C MET A 136 -10.78 14.40 7.47
N PRO A 137 -9.51 14.73 7.80
CA PRO A 137 -8.37 13.88 7.44
C PRO A 137 -8.43 12.49 8.09
N ARG A 138 -8.89 12.38 9.34
CA ARG A 138 -9.05 11.10 10.05
C ARG A 138 -10.18 10.27 9.43
N LYS A 139 -11.35 10.86 9.21
CA LYS A 139 -12.49 10.17 8.56
C LYS A 139 -12.15 9.66 7.16
N ARG A 140 -11.41 10.46 6.37
CA ARG A 140 -10.94 10.03 5.03
C ARG A 140 -9.93 8.88 5.12
N PHE A 141 -9.03 8.92 6.10
CA PHE A 141 -8.09 7.82 6.35
C PHE A 141 -8.82 6.53 6.73
N GLU A 142 -9.78 6.61 7.65
CA GLU A 142 -10.61 5.47 8.06
C GLU A 142 -11.36 4.86 6.88
N PHE A 143 -12.05 5.68 6.10
CA PHE A 143 -12.76 5.24 4.91
C PHE A 143 -11.81 4.55 3.92
N MET A 144 -10.62 5.13 3.66
CA MET A 144 -9.63 4.55 2.75
C MET A 144 -9.10 3.20 3.23
N LEU A 145 -8.91 3.01 4.54
CA LEU A 145 -8.51 1.73 5.11
C LEU A 145 -9.63 0.70 5.00
N LEU A 146 -10.84 1.05 5.44
CA LEU A 146 -12.00 0.15 5.37
C LEU A 146 -12.31 -0.27 3.93
N PHE A 147 -12.19 0.66 2.98
CA PHE A 147 -12.39 0.38 1.57
C PHE A 147 -11.35 -0.61 1.03
N LYS A 148 -10.05 -0.40 1.33
CA LYS A 148 -8.99 -1.35 0.95
C LYS A 148 -9.20 -2.73 1.58
N PHE A 149 -9.51 -2.80 2.87
CA PHE A 149 -9.86 -4.06 3.54
C PHE A 149 -11.07 -4.75 2.90
N GLY A 150 -12.10 -3.98 2.51
CA GLY A 150 -13.25 -4.51 1.78
C GLY A 150 -12.87 -5.11 0.43
N LEU A 151 -12.00 -4.45 -0.33
CA LEU A 151 -11.52 -4.93 -1.64
C LEU A 151 -10.73 -6.24 -1.50
N ILE A 152 -9.81 -6.34 -0.53
CA ILE A 152 -9.03 -7.56 -0.31
C ILE A 152 -9.93 -8.74 0.05
N ASN A 153 -10.85 -8.55 1.00
CA ASN A 153 -11.78 -9.61 1.40
C ASN A 153 -12.69 -10.03 0.23
N ALA A 154 -13.10 -9.08 -0.62
CA ALA A 154 -13.85 -9.40 -1.83
C ALA A 154 -13.00 -10.22 -2.83
N MET A 155 -11.73 -9.86 -3.05
CA MET A 155 -10.80 -10.64 -3.89
C MET A 155 -10.60 -12.06 -3.34
N MET A 156 -10.40 -12.19 -2.03
CA MET A 156 -10.26 -13.48 -1.37
C MET A 156 -11.51 -14.35 -1.53
N ALA A 157 -12.70 -13.76 -1.33
CA ALA A 157 -13.97 -14.49 -1.50
C ALA A 157 -14.16 -14.99 -2.93
N VAL A 158 -13.80 -14.18 -3.93
CA VAL A 158 -13.87 -14.57 -5.34
C VAL A 158 -12.89 -15.69 -5.65
N GLN A 159 -11.64 -15.62 -5.16
CA GLN A 159 -10.66 -16.69 -5.35
C GLN A 159 -11.07 -17.99 -4.66
N ILE A 160 -11.61 -17.94 -3.45
CA ILE A 160 -12.14 -19.12 -2.75
C ILE A 160 -13.30 -19.73 -3.54
N ALA A 161 -14.21 -18.90 -4.06
CA ALA A 161 -15.30 -19.37 -4.91
C ALA A 161 -14.79 -20.05 -6.19
N GLN A 162 -13.73 -19.52 -6.82
CA GLN A 162 -13.09 -20.14 -7.99
C GLN A 162 -12.48 -21.51 -7.65
N ILE A 163 -11.75 -21.62 -6.53
CA ILE A 163 -11.16 -22.89 -6.08
C ILE A 163 -12.24 -23.93 -5.78
N LEU A 164 -13.30 -23.52 -5.07
CA LEU A 164 -14.43 -24.40 -4.76
C LEU A 164 -15.15 -24.85 -6.02
N TYR A 165 -15.40 -23.93 -6.97
CA TYR A 165 -16.01 -24.26 -8.25
C TYR A 165 -15.20 -25.31 -9.01
N GLN A 166 -13.87 -25.17 -9.07
CA GLN A 166 -13.01 -26.17 -9.72
C GLN A 166 -13.00 -27.52 -9.02
N TYR A 167 -13.05 -27.52 -7.69
CA TYR A 167 -13.18 -28.75 -6.90
C TYR A 167 -14.49 -29.49 -7.22
N TYR A 168 -15.62 -28.78 -7.22
CA TYR A 168 -16.93 -29.38 -7.53
C TYR A 168 -17.08 -29.81 -8.99
N MET A 169 -16.38 -29.15 -9.93
CA MET A 169 -16.34 -29.55 -11.33
C MET A 169 -15.42 -30.75 -11.62
N GLY A 170 -14.91 -31.41 -10.58
CA GLY A 170 -14.13 -32.65 -10.71
C GLY A 170 -12.71 -32.43 -11.21
N ALA A 171 -12.11 -31.26 -10.98
CA ALA A 171 -10.71 -31.04 -11.31
C ALA A 171 -9.78 -32.00 -10.55
N HIS A 172 -8.67 -32.39 -11.18
CA HIS A 172 -7.68 -33.28 -10.55
C HIS A 172 -7.19 -32.68 -9.20
N PRO A 173 -7.11 -33.46 -8.11
CA PRO A 173 -6.84 -32.94 -6.76
C PRO A 173 -5.52 -32.17 -6.66
N VAL A 174 -4.49 -32.59 -7.39
CA VAL A 174 -3.19 -31.88 -7.45
C VAL A 174 -3.33 -30.46 -7.99
N ARG A 175 -4.24 -30.20 -8.94
CA ARG A 175 -4.49 -28.84 -9.46
C ARG A 175 -5.20 -27.97 -8.44
N VAL A 176 -6.17 -28.53 -7.72
CA VAL A 176 -6.86 -27.83 -6.63
C VAL A 176 -5.87 -27.46 -5.53
N TYR A 177 -4.98 -28.39 -5.12
CA TYR A 177 -3.92 -28.09 -4.16
C TYR A 177 -2.93 -27.03 -4.66
N PHE A 178 -2.59 -27.05 -5.95
CA PHE A 178 -1.75 -26.01 -6.54
C PHE A 178 -2.45 -24.65 -6.52
N GLN A 179 -3.75 -24.58 -6.76
CA GLN A 179 -4.51 -23.33 -6.64
C GLN A 179 -4.60 -22.82 -5.21
N ILE A 180 -4.75 -23.70 -4.23
CA ILE A 180 -4.68 -23.32 -2.81
C ILE A 180 -3.29 -22.76 -2.50
N TYR A 181 -2.24 -23.35 -3.05
CA TYR A 181 -0.88 -22.84 -2.90
C TYR A 181 -0.72 -21.45 -3.53
N THR A 182 -1.16 -21.24 -4.78
CA THR A 182 -1.09 -19.93 -5.43
C THR A 182 -1.93 -18.87 -4.72
N PHE A 183 -3.07 -19.26 -4.13
CA PHE A 183 -3.87 -18.42 -3.24
C PHE A 183 -3.09 -17.98 -2.01
N ILE A 184 -2.42 -18.91 -1.31
CA ILE A 184 -1.58 -18.59 -0.14
C ILE A 184 -0.44 -17.65 -0.53
N LEU A 185 0.24 -17.90 -1.65
CA LEU A 185 1.31 -17.03 -2.14
C LEU A 185 0.79 -15.63 -2.46
N TRP A 186 -0.38 -15.52 -3.10
CA TRP A 186 -0.98 -14.23 -3.42
C TRP A 186 -1.31 -13.43 -2.15
N ASN A 187 -1.95 -14.06 -1.15
CA ASN A 187 -2.23 -13.41 0.13
C ASN A 187 -0.95 -12.95 0.82
N TYR A 188 0.12 -13.75 0.80
CA TYR A 188 1.41 -13.33 1.35
C TYR A 188 1.93 -12.05 0.70
N THR A 189 1.86 -11.96 -0.64
CA THR A 189 2.28 -10.76 -1.37
C THR A 189 1.36 -9.56 -1.11
N GLU A 190 0.05 -9.79 -1.02
CA GLU A 190 -0.94 -8.72 -0.82
C GLU A 190 -0.82 -8.10 0.57
N ASN A 191 -0.60 -8.92 1.60
CA ASN A 191 -0.38 -8.45 2.98
C ASN A 191 0.82 -7.51 3.10
N MET A 192 1.84 -7.73 2.27
CA MET A 192 3.00 -6.85 2.19
C MET A 192 2.63 -5.51 1.52
N ALA A 193 1.85 -5.56 0.45
CA ALA A 193 1.32 -4.36 -0.21
C ALA A 193 0.43 -3.54 0.74
N ASP A 194 -0.36 -4.21 1.58
CA ASP A 194 -1.24 -3.58 2.56
C ASP A 194 -0.48 -2.85 3.66
N TYR A 195 0.63 -3.43 4.13
CA TYR A 195 1.51 -2.74 5.06
C TYR A 195 2.01 -1.41 4.47
N PHE A 196 2.49 -1.46 3.23
CA PHE A 196 2.98 -0.28 2.53
C PHE A 196 1.86 0.75 2.29
N TYR A 197 0.68 0.27 1.88
CA TYR A 197 -0.53 1.09 1.77
C TYR A 197 -0.88 1.79 3.08
N PHE A 198 -0.85 1.07 4.20
CA PHE A 198 -1.13 1.59 5.53
C PHE A 198 -0.16 2.72 5.93
N ILE A 199 1.14 2.57 5.63
CA ILE A 199 2.14 3.62 5.89
C ILE A 199 1.88 4.84 5.01
N ASN A 200 1.60 4.66 3.71
CA ASN A 200 1.29 5.77 2.80
C ASN A 200 0.02 6.52 3.20
N CYS A 201 -1.03 5.80 3.57
CA CYS A 201 -2.24 6.40 4.13
C CYS A 201 -1.94 7.21 5.38
N SER A 202 -1.08 6.69 6.26
CA SER A 202 -0.69 7.37 7.50
C SER A 202 0.08 8.67 7.20
N ALA A 203 1.05 8.60 6.28
CA ALA A 203 1.81 9.78 5.83
C ALA A 203 0.88 10.83 5.20
N LEU A 204 -0.04 10.43 4.32
CA LEU A 204 -1.03 11.33 3.72
C LEU A 204 -1.91 12.01 4.78
N LYS A 205 -2.35 11.26 5.78
CA LYS A 205 -3.13 11.81 6.90
C LYS A 205 -2.33 12.86 7.67
N PHE A 206 -1.10 12.55 8.07
CA PHE A 206 -0.25 13.49 8.81
C PHE A 206 0.06 14.76 8.01
N ILE A 207 0.34 14.63 6.70
CA ILE A 207 0.57 15.77 5.81
C ILE A 207 -0.69 16.66 5.74
N ARG A 208 -1.89 16.06 5.64
CA ARG A 208 -3.15 16.83 5.65
C ARG A 208 -3.40 17.54 6.97
N GLN A 209 -3.10 16.90 8.10
CA GLN A 209 -3.23 17.52 9.42
C GLN A 209 -2.26 18.72 9.55
N LEU A 210 -1.01 18.53 9.12
CA LEU A 210 0.01 19.57 9.07
C LEU A 210 -0.42 20.74 8.16
N GLN A 211 -0.90 20.43 6.95
CA GLN A 211 -1.39 21.42 5.99
C GLN A 211 -2.51 22.29 6.57
N GLN A 212 -3.43 21.69 7.34
CA GLN A 212 -4.49 22.45 8.01
C GLN A 212 -3.96 23.34 9.13
N GLN A 213 -2.99 22.87 9.91
CA GLN A 213 -2.36 23.67 10.96
C GLN A 213 -1.58 24.86 10.38
N VAL A 214 -0.79 24.64 9.31
CA VAL A 214 -0.09 25.71 8.58
C VAL A 214 -1.09 26.71 7.99
N GLN A 215 -2.21 26.24 7.44
CA GLN A 215 -3.27 27.13 6.95
C GLN A 215 -3.90 27.95 8.09
N GLY A 216 -4.05 27.38 9.28
CA GLY A 216 -4.49 28.09 10.49
C GLY A 216 -3.53 29.22 10.86
N ILE A 217 -2.22 28.92 10.92
CA ILE A 217 -1.16 29.90 11.18
C ILE A 217 -1.17 31.03 10.14
N LEU A 218 -1.36 30.72 8.85
CA LEU A 218 -1.47 31.75 7.81
C LEU A 218 -2.67 32.69 8.05
N ARG A 219 -3.82 32.15 8.47
CA ARG A 219 -5.00 32.97 8.78
C ARG A 219 -4.76 33.87 9.99
N GLU A 220 -4.15 33.34 11.05
CA GLU A 220 -3.75 34.11 12.23
C GLU A 220 -2.75 35.22 11.85
N ASN A 221 -1.77 34.91 11.00
CA ASN A 221 -0.78 35.88 10.52
C ASN A 221 -1.45 37.04 9.73
N LYS A 222 -2.42 36.73 8.86
CA LYS A 222 -3.21 37.75 8.15
C LYS A 222 -4.01 38.64 9.10
N LEU A 223 -4.56 38.08 10.18
CA LEU A 223 -5.27 38.85 11.21
C LEU A 223 -4.31 39.77 11.97
N TYR A 224 -3.12 39.30 12.30
CA TYR A 224 -2.11 40.12 12.99
C TYR A 224 -1.58 41.24 12.10
N TYR A 225 -1.40 40.96 10.81
CA TYR A 225 -1.11 41.99 9.82
C TYR A 225 -2.18 43.08 9.80
N TYR A 226 -3.45 42.70 9.84
CA TYR A 226 -4.57 43.64 9.92
C TYR A 226 -4.57 44.48 11.21
N PHE A 227 -4.26 43.88 12.37
CA PHE A 227 -4.14 44.62 13.63
C PHE A 227 -2.97 45.61 13.62
N LYS A 228 -1.84 45.26 12.99
CA LYS A 228 -0.70 46.16 12.79
C LYS A 228 -1.10 47.39 11.97
N LEU A 229 -1.84 47.19 10.88
CA LEU A 229 -2.34 48.30 10.04
C LEU A 229 -3.29 49.24 10.81
N ARG A 230 -4.12 48.70 11.70
CA ARG A 230 -5.02 49.49 12.56
C ARG A 230 -4.35 50.14 13.77
N GLY A 231 -3.03 49.95 13.95
CA GLY A 231 -2.28 50.52 15.08
C GLY A 231 -2.66 49.95 16.45
N GLN A 232 -3.39 48.84 16.52
CA GLN A 232 -3.85 48.24 17.77
C GLN A 232 -2.78 47.35 18.41
N ARG A 233 -2.51 47.55 19.70
CA ARG A 233 -1.75 46.66 20.61
C ARG A 233 -0.36 46.20 20.11
N ARG A 234 0.54 47.15 19.84
CA ARG A 234 1.92 46.88 19.36
C ARG A 234 2.72 45.90 20.26
N GLY A 235 2.60 46.01 21.59
CA GLY A 235 3.33 45.15 22.53
C GLY A 235 2.89 43.68 22.53
N THR A 236 1.58 43.41 22.43
CA THR A 236 1.07 42.03 22.39
C THR A 236 1.33 41.36 21.04
N LEU A 237 1.45 42.15 19.97
CA LEU A 237 1.64 41.62 18.62
C LEU A 237 2.98 40.89 18.48
N ASN A 238 4.06 41.43 19.05
CA ASN A 238 5.37 40.77 19.05
C ASN A 238 5.33 39.42 19.79
N HIS A 239 4.66 39.36 20.94
CA HIS A 239 4.51 38.10 21.68
C HIS A 239 3.69 37.06 20.88
N LEU A 240 2.59 37.49 20.26
CA LEU A 240 1.76 36.62 19.42
C LEU A 240 2.50 36.13 18.16
N CYS A 241 3.34 36.97 17.55
CA CYS A 241 4.24 36.57 16.46
C CYS A 241 5.30 35.57 16.93
N GLY A 242 5.83 35.74 18.14
CA GLY A 242 6.73 34.75 18.77
C GLY A 242 6.06 33.39 18.93
N LEU A 243 4.82 33.35 19.44
CA LEU A 243 4.04 32.11 19.58
C LEU A 243 3.73 31.46 18.22
N LEU A 244 3.42 32.25 17.19
CA LEU A 244 3.27 31.74 15.82
C LEU A 244 4.57 31.12 15.30
N SER A 245 5.70 31.77 15.57
CA SER A 245 7.03 31.29 15.17
C SER A 245 7.35 29.95 15.85
N ASP A 246 7.08 29.83 17.15
CA ASP A 246 7.30 28.58 17.90
C ASP A 246 6.41 27.45 17.36
N ARG A 247 5.15 27.74 17.04
CA ARG A 247 4.22 26.77 16.42
C ARG A 247 4.69 26.36 15.02
N LEU A 248 5.19 27.30 14.22
CA LEU A 248 5.69 27.03 12.87
C LEU A 248 6.97 26.19 12.90
N GLU A 249 7.86 26.46 13.85
CA GLU A 249 9.06 25.66 14.10
C GLU A 249 8.69 24.23 14.53
N PHE A 250 7.72 24.08 15.44
CA PHE A 250 7.18 22.77 15.81
C PHE A 250 6.64 22.00 14.60
N LEU A 251 5.84 22.65 13.73
CA LEU A 251 5.34 22.01 12.51
C LEU A 251 6.47 21.64 11.54
N SER A 252 7.54 22.42 11.48
CA SER A 252 8.71 22.11 10.66
C SER A 252 9.41 20.84 11.12
N LEU A 253 9.57 20.67 12.43
CA LEU A 253 10.09 19.43 13.01
C LEU A 253 9.17 18.24 12.73
N LYS A 254 7.84 18.42 12.85
CA LYS A 254 6.87 17.36 12.52
C LYS A 254 6.89 16.99 11.05
N TYR A 255 7.07 17.94 10.15
CA TYR A 255 7.23 17.66 8.73
C TYR A 255 8.46 16.80 8.47
N LEU A 256 9.60 17.13 9.09
CA LEU A 256 10.83 16.35 8.97
C LEU A 256 10.65 14.93 9.53
N ASP A 257 9.94 14.78 10.64
CA ASP A 257 9.62 13.47 11.20
C ASP A 257 8.76 12.62 10.26
N ILE A 258 7.73 13.21 9.64
CA ILE A 258 6.89 12.55 8.64
C ILE A 258 7.73 12.15 7.43
N TYR A 259 8.61 13.05 6.96
CA TYR A 259 9.49 12.80 5.83
C TYR A 259 10.41 11.61 6.09
N HIS A 260 11.15 11.62 7.20
CA HIS A 260 12.05 10.51 7.54
C HIS A 260 11.30 9.21 7.77
N LEU A 261 10.13 9.25 8.42
CA LEU A 261 9.28 8.06 8.55
C LEU A 261 8.95 7.45 7.18
N TYR A 262 8.57 8.30 6.22
CA TYR A 262 8.19 7.86 4.89
C TYR A 262 9.40 7.40 4.07
N GLU A 263 10.51 8.13 4.12
CA GLU A 263 11.77 7.77 3.47
C GLU A 263 12.31 6.42 3.97
N ASP A 264 12.38 6.24 5.29
CA ASP A 264 12.85 5.01 5.94
C ASP A 264 11.96 3.83 5.53
N SER A 265 10.65 4.03 5.51
CA SER A 265 9.71 3.01 5.04
C SER A 265 9.92 2.67 3.57
N VAL A 266 10.10 3.63 2.68
CA VAL A 266 10.33 3.32 1.26
C VAL A 266 11.66 2.60 1.08
N LYS A 267 12.74 3.05 1.75
CA LYS A 267 14.08 2.42 1.66
C LYS A 267 14.10 0.96 2.11
N MET A 268 13.38 0.63 3.17
CA MET A 268 13.34 -0.76 3.68
C MET A 268 12.60 -1.71 2.75
N HIS A 269 11.57 -1.23 2.06
CA HIS A 269 10.69 -2.09 1.26
C HIS A 269 10.91 -1.95 -0.26
N GLN A 270 12.03 -1.37 -0.71
CA GLN A 270 12.27 -1.12 -2.15
C GLN A 270 12.19 -2.38 -3.00
N PHE A 271 12.84 -3.47 -2.57
CA PHE A 271 12.83 -4.75 -3.30
C PHE A 271 11.45 -5.41 -3.28
N GLN A 272 10.71 -5.27 -2.18
CA GLN A 272 9.35 -5.79 -2.07
C GLN A 272 8.41 -5.00 -2.99
N MET A 273 8.53 -3.68 -3.05
CA MET A 273 7.77 -2.84 -3.97
C MET A 273 8.08 -3.16 -5.43
N LEU A 274 9.34 -3.44 -5.77
CA LEU A 274 9.72 -3.89 -7.11
C LEU A 274 9.07 -5.24 -7.44
N GLY A 275 9.09 -6.19 -6.49
CA GLY A 275 8.42 -7.48 -6.62
C GLY A 275 6.90 -7.32 -6.80
N LEU A 276 6.28 -6.40 -6.07
CA LEU A 276 4.86 -6.07 -6.20
C LEU A 276 4.53 -5.51 -7.59
N ILE A 277 5.32 -4.56 -8.11
CA ILE A 277 5.12 -4.01 -9.47
C ILE A 277 5.21 -5.12 -10.52
N LEU A 278 6.21 -6.01 -10.41
CA LEU A 278 6.38 -7.13 -11.32
C LEU A 278 5.21 -8.14 -11.21
N ASN A 279 4.78 -8.44 -9.98
CA ASN A 279 3.64 -9.30 -9.72
C ASN A 279 2.34 -8.71 -10.30
N THR A 280 2.14 -7.39 -10.19
CA THR A 280 1.00 -6.69 -10.79
C THR A 280 1.03 -6.76 -12.31
N LEU A 281 2.19 -6.54 -12.95
CA LEU A 281 2.35 -6.66 -14.40
C LEU A 281 1.95 -8.04 -14.91
N ILE A 282 2.47 -9.09 -14.26
CA ILE A 282 2.28 -10.47 -14.70
C ILE A 282 0.88 -10.97 -14.34
N SER A 283 0.33 -10.54 -13.20
CA SER A 283 -1.07 -10.83 -12.85
C SER A 283 -2.03 -10.16 -13.83
N ASN A 284 -1.76 -8.93 -14.29
CA ASN A 284 -2.54 -8.29 -15.36
C ASN A 284 -2.50 -9.10 -16.65
N LEU A 285 -1.30 -9.52 -17.08
CA LEU A 285 -1.13 -10.38 -18.26
C LEU A 285 -1.91 -11.70 -18.12
N THR A 286 -1.80 -12.34 -16.96
CA THR A 286 -2.44 -13.62 -16.64
C THR A 286 -3.97 -13.51 -16.65
N ASN A 287 -4.51 -12.45 -16.04
CA ASN A 287 -5.95 -12.21 -15.98
C ASN A 287 -6.52 -11.94 -17.37
N LEU A 288 -5.87 -11.08 -18.18
CA LEU A 288 -6.30 -10.78 -19.55
C LEU A 288 -6.25 -12.03 -20.43
N PHE A 289 -5.17 -12.81 -20.34
CA PHE A 289 -5.02 -14.04 -21.12
C PHE A 289 -6.04 -15.12 -20.72
N THR A 290 -6.32 -15.26 -19.42
CA THR A 290 -7.34 -16.18 -18.90
C THR A 290 -8.73 -15.78 -19.37
N LEU A 291 -9.09 -14.50 -19.27
CA LEU A 291 -10.37 -14.00 -19.77
C LEU A 291 -10.52 -14.21 -21.27
N PHE A 292 -9.47 -13.93 -22.06
CA PHE A 292 -9.49 -14.19 -23.50
C PHE A 292 -9.75 -15.66 -23.82
N ASN A 293 -9.02 -16.59 -23.18
CA ASN A 293 -9.20 -18.02 -23.42
C ASN A 293 -10.60 -18.52 -23.01
N LEU A 294 -11.13 -18.02 -21.89
CA LEU A 294 -12.46 -18.38 -21.42
C LEU A 294 -13.55 -17.86 -22.38
N LEU A 295 -13.46 -16.59 -22.81
CA LEU A 295 -14.42 -15.97 -23.72
C LEU A 295 -14.36 -16.56 -25.13
N PHE A 296 -13.16 -16.81 -25.67
CA PHE A 296 -13.01 -17.30 -27.05
C PHE A 296 -13.42 -18.78 -27.21
N LYS A 297 -13.20 -19.61 -26.19
CA LYS A 297 -13.45 -21.06 -26.27
C LYS A 297 -14.83 -21.49 -25.76
N HIS A 298 -15.45 -20.70 -24.86
CA HIS A 298 -16.65 -21.15 -24.14
C HIS A 298 -17.81 -20.16 -24.19
N SER A 299 -17.81 -19.18 -25.10
CA SER A 299 -18.97 -18.29 -25.29
C SER A 299 -20.28 -19.04 -25.59
N SER A 300 -20.20 -20.31 -26.01
CA SER A 300 -21.34 -21.18 -26.31
C SER A 300 -21.71 -22.18 -25.20
N MET A 301 -20.94 -22.30 -24.10
CA MET A 301 -21.20 -23.26 -23.02
C MET A 301 -21.72 -22.57 -21.76
N VAL A 302 -23.03 -22.70 -21.51
CA VAL A 302 -23.75 -22.11 -20.36
C VAL A 302 -23.09 -22.48 -19.01
N ASP A 303 -22.55 -23.69 -18.89
CA ASP A 303 -21.97 -24.21 -17.64
C ASP A 303 -20.71 -23.45 -17.17
N LYS A 304 -20.05 -22.68 -18.04
CA LYS A 304 -18.81 -21.94 -17.73
C LYS A 304 -18.98 -20.43 -17.58
N ILE A 305 -20.22 -19.94 -17.70
CA ILE A 305 -20.56 -18.53 -17.42
C ILE A 305 -20.13 -18.12 -15.99
N PRO A 306 -20.31 -18.93 -14.94
CA PRO A 306 -19.90 -18.56 -13.58
C PRO A 306 -18.39 -18.28 -13.47
N ASP A 307 -17.54 -19.09 -14.12
CA ASP A 307 -16.09 -18.91 -14.09
C ASP A 307 -15.65 -17.63 -14.82
N ILE A 308 -16.29 -17.31 -15.95
CA ILE A 308 -16.06 -16.05 -16.68
C ILE A 308 -16.42 -14.85 -15.78
N VAL A 309 -17.59 -14.89 -15.15
CA VAL A 309 -18.07 -13.81 -14.27
C VAL A 309 -17.15 -13.63 -13.07
N LEU A 310 -16.74 -14.72 -12.41
CA LEU A 310 -15.82 -14.66 -11.26
C LEU A 310 -14.46 -14.08 -11.66
N ASN A 311 -13.87 -14.51 -12.78
CA ASN A 311 -12.60 -13.95 -13.25
C ASN A 311 -12.71 -12.47 -13.63
N PHE A 312 -13.85 -12.05 -14.20
CA PHE A 312 -14.09 -10.66 -14.55
C PHE A 312 -14.24 -9.78 -13.29
N ILE A 313 -15.00 -10.23 -12.30
CA ILE A 313 -15.12 -9.56 -11.00
C ILE A 313 -13.75 -9.45 -10.33
N PHE A 314 -12.98 -10.55 -10.29
CA PHE A 314 -11.62 -10.55 -9.73
C PHE A 314 -10.73 -9.51 -10.41
N ALA A 315 -10.71 -9.47 -11.75
CA ALA A 315 -9.92 -8.51 -12.51
C ALA A 315 -10.32 -7.06 -12.20
N ILE A 316 -11.62 -6.74 -12.16
CA ILE A 316 -12.09 -5.40 -11.81
C ILE A 316 -11.60 -4.98 -10.43
N ILE A 317 -11.79 -5.83 -9.42
CA ILE A 317 -11.39 -5.51 -8.04
C ILE A 317 -9.87 -5.33 -7.97
N PHE A 318 -9.09 -6.19 -8.63
CA PHE A 318 -7.63 -6.10 -8.70
C PHE A 318 -7.13 -4.79 -9.33
N TYR A 319 -7.78 -4.32 -10.41
CA TYR A 319 -7.43 -3.05 -11.04
C TYR A 319 -7.79 -1.85 -10.16
N ILE A 320 -8.97 -1.88 -9.51
CA ILE A 320 -9.37 -0.85 -8.55
C ILE A 320 -8.36 -0.78 -7.41
N ASP A 321 -7.97 -1.93 -6.87
CA ASP A 321 -7.02 -2.05 -5.79
C ASP A 321 -5.65 -1.41 -6.15
N THR A 322 -5.09 -1.83 -7.27
CA THR A 322 -3.82 -1.31 -7.81
C THR A 322 -3.89 0.22 -8.01
N TYR A 323 -5.01 0.72 -8.53
CA TYR A 323 -5.21 2.14 -8.78
C TYR A 323 -5.27 2.98 -7.49
N ILE A 324 -5.87 2.46 -6.42
CA ILE A 324 -5.96 3.19 -5.15
C ILE A 324 -4.57 3.36 -4.54
N VAL A 325 -3.73 2.33 -4.59
CA VAL A 325 -2.34 2.39 -4.05
C VAL A 325 -1.55 3.53 -4.70
N THR A 326 -1.66 3.70 -6.02
CA THR A 326 -0.94 4.75 -6.74
C THR A 326 -1.61 6.11 -6.61
N LEU A 327 -2.94 6.16 -6.50
CA LEU A 327 -3.69 7.38 -6.20
C LEU A 327 -3.24 8.00 -4.87
N ILE A 328 -2.98 7.21 -3.83
CA ILE A 328 -2.53 7.74 -2.53
C ILE A 328 -1.15 8.35 -2.64
N SER A 329 -0.24 7.69 -3.35
CA SER A 329 1.12 8.18 -3.58
C SER A 329 1.12 9.52 -4.33
N ASP A 330 0.29 9.65 -5.36
CA ASP A 330 0.07 10.92 -6.06
C ASP A 330 -0.53 12.00 -5.14
N ARG A 331 -1.49 11.63 -4.29
CA ARG A 331 -2.14 12.57 -3.36
C ARG A 331 -1.14 13.13 -2.36
N ILE A 332 -0.18 12.35 -1.89
CA ILE A 332 0.89 12.85 -1.00
C ILE A 332 1.63 14.01 -1.66
N ILE A 333 2.05 13.85 -2.92
CA ILE A 333 2.76 14.88 -3.68
C ILE A 333 1.89 16.13 -3.84
N VAL A 334 0.61 15.96 -4.16
CA VAL A 334 -0.33 17.07 -4.32
C VAL A 334 -0.53 17.85 -3.02
N GLU A 335 -0.66 17.19 -1.87
CA GLU A 335 -0.84 17.87 -0.59
C GLU A 335 0.45 18.57 -0.12
N ILE A 336 1.64 18.03 -0.43
CA ILE A 336 2.91 18.73 -0.20
C ILE A 336 2.99 20.00 -1.04
N LYS A 337 2.69 19.92 -2.34
CA LYS A 337 2.63 21.10 -3.24
C LYS A 337 1.61 22.12 -2.79
N ARG A 338 0.47 21.68 -2.24
CA ARG A 338 -0.52 22.57 -1.66
C ARG A 338 0.03 23.30 -0.43
N THR A 339 0.78 22.60 0.42
CA THR A 339 1.44 23.18 1.59
C THR A 339 2.50 24.20 1.19
N GLN A 340 3.31 23.91 0.16
CA GLN A 340 4.23 24.87 -0.46
C GLN A 340 3.48 26.12 -0.95
N GLY A 341 2.32 25.95 -1.59
CA GLY A 341 1.47 27.06 -2.03
C GLY A 341 0.98 27.95 -0.89
N ILE A 342 0.63 27.35 0.26
CA ILE A 342 0.25 28.07 1.48
C ILE A 342 1.45 28.87 2.02
N MET A 343 2.64 28.26 2.05
CA MET A 343 3.86 28.95 2.49
C MET A 343 4.27 30.09 1.57
N ARG A 344 4.07 29.96 0.25
CA ARG A 344 4.26 31.09 -0.69
C ARG A 344 3.31 32.25 -0.41
N GLN A 345 2.06 31.97 -0.05
CA GLN A 345 1.14 33.03 0.37
C GLN A 345 1.54 33.65 1.71
N PHE A 346 2.19 32.87 2.58
CA PHE A 346 2.73 33.37 3.85
C PHE A 346 3.88 34.34 3.61
N SER A 347 4.84 33.99 2.75
CA SER A 347 6.00 34.83 2.43
C SER A 347 5.66 36.09 1.62
N GLN A 348 4.48 36.14 0.98
CA GLN A 348 4.00 37.34 0.30
C GLN A 348 3.46 38.42 1.26
N LEU A 349 3.19 38.07 2.52
CA LEU A 349 2.74 39.03 3.51
C LEU A 349 3.92 39.89 3.98
N PRO A 350 3.72 41.19 4.25
CA PRO A 350 4.80 42.04 4.73
C PRO A 350 5.32 41.56 6.09
N MET A 351 6.63 41.70 6.29
CA MET A 351 7.30 41.24 7.50
C MET A 351 6.66 41.84 8.77
N LEU A 352 6.10 40.96 9.59
CA LEU A 352 5.51 41.29 10.88
C LEU A 352 6.56 41.24 11.98
N ASP A 353 7.35 40.18 11.98
CA ASP A 353 8.45 39.90 12.90
C ASP A 353 9.56 39.15 12.16
N LYS A 354 10.82 39.36 12.55
CA LYS A 354 11.99 38.79 11.88
C LYS A 354 12.08 37.27 12.10
N ARG A 355 11.82 36.82 13.33
CA ARG A 355 11.90 35.41 13.71
C ARG A 355 10.84 34.57 12.97
N LEU A 356 9.64 35.13 12.85
CA LEU A 356 8.54 34.49 12.10
C LEU A 356 8.86 34.33 10.61
N ASP A 357 9.56 35.31 10.02
CA ASP A 357 9.96 35.26 8.62
C ASP A 357 11.07 34.22 8.38
N GLU A 358 12.10 34.22 9.23
CA GLU A 358 13.18 33.21 9.20
C GLU A 358 12.64 31.77 9.35
N THR A 359 11.70 31.55 10.26
CA THR A 359 11.08 30.22 10.45
C THR A 359 10.18 29.83 9.28
N SER A 360 9.47 30.78 8.68
CA SER A 360 8.69 30.56 7.45
C SER A 360 9.56 30.21 6.25
N GLU A 361 10.69 30.90 6.08
CA GLU A 361 11.66 30.61 5.04
C GLU A 361 12.24 29.21 5.22
N LYS A 362 12.66 28.85 6.45
CA LYS A 362 13.16 27.51 6.78
C LYS A 362 12.16 26.41 6.44
N LEU A 363 10.89 26.57 6.79
CA LEU A 363 9.85 25.59 6.44
C LEU A 363 9.64 25.51 4.92
N SER A 364 9.66 26.65 4.24
CA SER A 364 9.52 26.70 2.78
C SER A 364 10.66 25.96 2.08
N LEU A 365 11.90 26.14 2.54
CA LEU A 365 13.08 25.43 2.03
C LEU A 365 12.99 23.93 2.31
N LEU A 366 12.53 23.52 3.50
CA LEU A 366 12.31 22.11 3.83
C LEU A 366 11.28 21.47 2.88
N LEU A 367 10.15 22.13 2.65
CA LEU A 367 9.11 21.64 1.75
C LEU A 367 9.59 21.54 0.29
N LEU A 368 10.51 22.42 -0.15
CA LEU A 368 11.10 22.38 -1.49
C LEU A 368 12.14 21.26 -1.62
N THR A 369 12.93 21.04 -0.58
CA THR A 369 13.98 20.00 -0.58
C THR A 369 13.38 18.60 -0.59
N TYR A 370 12.22 18.42 0.07
CA TYR A 370 11.64 17.12 0.34
C TYR A 370 10.27 16.93 -0.35
N GLU A 371 10.25 16.75 -1.67
CA GLU A 371 9.01 16.70 -2.47
C GLU A 371 8.09 15.48 -2.21
N GLY A 372 8.47 14.55 -1.32
CA GLY A 372 7.71 13.33 -1.03
C GLY A 372 7.73 12.30 -2.16
N ARG A 373 8.69 12.43 -3.10
CA ARG A 373 8.92 11.49 -4.20
C ARG A 373 10.13 10.63 -3.89
N PHE A 374 9.95 9.32 -3.91
CA PHE A 374 11.02 8.36 -3.70
C PHE A 374 11.15 7.44 -4.91
N ARG A 375 12.39 7.19 -5.33
CA ARG A 375 12.68 6.20 -6.37
C ARG A 375 12.75 4.81 -5.74
N ILE A 376 11.98 3.88 -6.28
CA ILE A 376 12.06 2.46 -5.93
C ILE A 376 13.31 1.89 -6.60
N CYS A 377 14.27 1.42 -5.80
CA CYS A 377 15.57 0.92 -6.26
C CYS A 377 16.34 1.87 -7.21
N GLY A 378 16.05 3.17 -7.18
CA GLY A 378 16.62 4.15 -8.13
C GLY A 378 16.02 4.13 -9.55
N LEU A 379 15.08 3.22 -9.84
CA LEU A 379 14.56 2.95 -11.19
C LEU A 379 13.28 3.74 -11.50
N PHE A 380 12.27 3.65 -10.62
CA PHE A 380 10.91 4.15 -10.90
C PHE A 380 10.40 5.03 -9.77
N TYR A 381 9.58 6.02 -10.10
CA TYR A 381 8.74 6.70 -9.13
C TYR A 381 7.42 5.96 -8.99
N LEU A 382 6.93 5.82 -7.76
CA LEU A 382 5.60 5.30 -7.51
C LEU A 382 4.56 6.40 -7.75
N ASP A 383 4.18 6.56 -9.00
CA ASP A 383 3.19 7.53 -9.45
C ASP A 383 2.14 6.85 -10.35
N ARG A 384 1.11 7.62 -10.74
CA ARG A 384 0.10 7.11 -11.67
C ARG A 384 0.67 6.79 -13.05
N HIS A 385 1.77 7.45 -13.47
CA HIS A 385 2.43 7.14 -14.73
C HIS A 385 2.98 5.71 -14.75
N LEU A 386 3.58 5.24 -13.65
CA LEU A 386 4.01 3.85 -13.52
C LEU A 386 2.84 2.86 -13.64
N THR A 387 1.66 3.20 -13.12
CA THR A 387 0.46 2.33 -13.27
C THR A 387 0.02 2.25 -14.72
N TYR A 388 -0.04 3.38 -15.42
CA TYR A 388 -0.36 3.41 -16.85
C TYR A 388 0.67 2.66 -17.68
N LEU A 389 1.95 2.82 -17.39
CA LEU A 389 3.02 2.11 -18.07
C LEU A 389 2.87 0.59 -17.85
N THR A 390 2.66 0.16 -16.60
CA THR A 390 2.45 -1.26 -16.26
C THR A 390 1.23 -1.83 -16.97
N ALA A 391 0.13 -1.08 -17.03
CA ALA A 391 -1.08 -1.50 -17.74
C ALA A 391 -0.86 -1.57 -19.26
N ALA A 392 -0.22 -0.57 -19.85
CA ALA A 392 0.08 -0.52 -21.29
C ALA A 392 1.05 -1.63 -21.70
N THR A 393 2.10 -1.88 -20.91
CA THR A 393 3.03 -2.99 -21.13
C THR A 393 2.33 -4.34 -20.99
N GLY A 394 1.49 -4.51 -19.97
CA GLY A 394 0.67 -5.73 -19.81
C GLY A 394 -0.25 -5.97 -21.01
N PHE A 395 -0.89 -4.93 -21.53
CA PHE A 395 -1.74 -5.00 -22.72
C PHE A 395 -0.94 -5.31 -23.99
N SER A 396 0.24 -4.70 -24.15
CA SER A 396 1.14 -4.98 -25.27
C SER A 396 1.59 -6.44 -25.28
N TYR A 397 2.03 -6.98 -24.13
CA TYR A 397 2.39 -8.39 -24.01
C TYR A 397 1.19 -9.32 -24.22
N PHE A 398 0.00 -8.92 -23.76
CA PHE A 398 -1.22 -9.66 -24.03
C PHE A 398 -1.49 -9.76 -25.54
N ILE A 399 -1.40 -8.65 -26.29
CA ILE A 399 -1.56 -8.66 -27.75
C ILE A 399 -0.55 -9.60 -28.39
N THR A 400 0.73 -9.53 -27.98
CA THR A 400 1.78 -10.41 -28.51
C THR A 400 1.47 -11.88 -28.23
N LEU A 401 0.99 -12.22 -27.03
CA LEU A 401 0.58 -13.60 -26.69
C LEU A 401 -0.60 -14.07 -27.54
N VAL A 402 -1.61 -13.22 -27.76
CA VAL A 402 -2.76 -13.54 -28.61
C VAL A 402 -2.32 -13.73 -30.06
N GLN A 403 -1.45 -12.85 -30.59
CA GLN A 403 -0.89 -13.00 -31.93
C GLN A 403 -0.07 -14.27 -32.07
N PHE A 404 0.72 -14.63 -31.05
CA PHE A 404 1.45 -15.88 -31.03
C PHE A 404 0.49 -17.08 -31.04
N ASP A 405 -0.55 -17.07 -30.22
CA ASP A 405 -1.57 -18.15 -30.19
C ASP A 405 -2.31 -18.29 -31.53
N ILE A 406 -2.67 -17.17 -32.18
CA ILE A 406 -3.34 -17.16 -33.50
C ILE A 406 -2.39 -17.64 -34.60
N ASN A 407 -1.18 -17.07 -34.70
CA ASN A 407 -0.22 -17.42 -35.74
C ASN A 407 0.27 -18.86 -35.60
N TRP A 408 0.42 -19.35 -34.37
CA TRP A 408 0.75 -20.74 -34.10
C TRP A 408 -0.39 -21.70 -34.47
N SER A 409 -1.64 -21.24 -34.42
CA SER A 409 -2.79 -22.01 -34.92
C SER A 409 -2.87 -22.06 -36.45
N ASN A 410 -2.32 -21.05 -37.14
CA ASN A 410 -2.27 -20.93 -38.61
C ASN A 410 -1.03 -21.58 -39.27
N LEU A 411 -0.06 -22.08 -38.48
CA LEU A 411 1.10 -22.86 -38.95
C LEU A 411 0.76 -24.35 -39.15
N LYS A 412 -0.52 -24.70 -39.16
CA LYS A 412 -1.10 -25.93 -39.68
C LYS A 412 -1.74 -25.65 -41.02
#